data_AF-A0A6P5GLF3-F1
#
_entry.id   AF-A0A6P5GLF3-F1
#
_cell.length_a   1.000
_cell.length_b   1.000
_cell.length_c   1.000
_cell.angle_alpha   90.00
_cell.angle_beta   90.00
_cell.angle_gamma   90.00
#
_symmetry.space_group_name_H-M   'P 1'
#
loop_
_entity.id
_entity.type
_entity.pdbx_description
1 polymer ?
#
loop_
_entity_poly.entity_id
_entity_poly.type
_entity_poly.pdbx_seq_one_letter_code
_entity_poly.pdbx_strand_id
1 'polypeptide(L)'
;MVEMRISQLSSYLSFLFVVALVFVSAVRYSEAVEEKAEAPFSFSFSFSFDRSEASPSFASQIVLSGDAAIIDSAIRVTRPVNSSYGGIACREPIRFVGTNPGFSTYFVFSISQRNGGSLAFSLTPSSASLESTDVLRSGTPLSPSLISVKFITASDPTSGNRSANYVAIDVGAKPGVESSELSGSDLVLSSGQKLHSWIDYNGITKKIEVRVSKLNDPRPADLLLSHPIDLSNALWREKMLVGISSTSGNSTIYSWSFHVKHGAPHSMHSDPLDPHSLLAQSAKPPPIHPRRPHSWGVFAAMVFAAALGALLMWYATVSRRPVGPMEYQMNPIEIGYERIVLLDDKVIREC
;
A
#
# COMPACT_ATOMS: atom_id res chain seq x y z
N MET A 1 -17.41 -50.19 -33.78
CA MET A 1 -16.42 -49.17 -34.24
C MET A 1 -16.77 -47.74 -33.80
N VAL A 2 -18.05 -47.41 -33.54
CA VAL A 2 -18.51 -46.06 -33.16
C VAL A 2 -18.20 -45.70 -31.70
N GLU A 3 -18.40 -46.60 -30.73
CA GLU A 3 -18.10 -46.33 -29.31
C GLU A 3 -16.63 -46.00 -29.03
N MET A 4 -15.72 -46.65 -29.75
CA MET A 4 -14.28 -46.43 -29.62
C MET A 4 -13.85 -45.04 -30.14
N ARG A 5 -14.65 -44.38 -30.99
CA ARG A 5 -14.42 -42.98 -31.39
C ARG A 5 -14.95 -41.99 -30.34
N ILE A 6 -16.02 -42.34 -29.63
CA ILE A 6 -16.65 -41.47 -28.62
C ILE A 6 -15.80 -41.37 -27.35
N SER A 7 -15.21 -42.49 -26.89
CA SER A 7 -14.30 -42.48 -25.73
C SER A 7 -13.02 -41.68 -25.99
N GLN A 8 -12.50 -41.76 -27.22
CA GLN A 8 -11.33 -41.01 -27.67
C GLN A 8 -11.62 -39.50 -27.80
N LEU A 9 -12.79 -39.12 -28.32
CA LEU A 9 -13.22 -37.72 -28.36
C LEU A 9 -13.43 -37.15 -26.95
N SER A 10 -14.03 -37.93 -26.04
CA SER A 10 -14.25 -37.54 -24.65
C SER A 10 -12.94 -37.30 -23.90
N SER A 11 -11.96 -38.18 -24.08
CA SER A 11 -10.63 -38.00 -23.51
C SER A 11 -9.92 -36.75 -24.03
N TYR A 12 -10.08 -36.43 -25.31
CA TYR A 12 -9.51 -35.24 -25.94
C TYR A 12 -10.15 -33.94 -25.43
N LEU A 13 -11.48 -33.89 -25.33
CA LEU A 13 -12.18 -32.74 -24.75
C LEU A 13 -11.80 -32.51 -23.28
N SER A 14 -11.69 -33.59 -22.50
CA SER A 14 -11.26 -33.51 -21.10
C SER A 14 -9.86 -32.94 -20.96
N PHE A 15 -8.92 -33.38 -21.79
CA PHE A 15 -7.55 -32.87 -21.77
C PHE A 15 -7.47 -31.38 -22.17
N LEU A 16 -8.17 -30.98 -23.23
CA LEU A 16 -8.23 -29.57 -23.64
C LEU A 16 -8.86 -28.67 -22.57
N PHE A 17 -9.88 -29.16 -21.87
CA PHE A 17 -10.52 -28.43 -20.78
C PHE A 17 -9.57 -28.18 -19.61
N VAL A 18 -8.77 -29.18 -19.23
CA VAL A 18 -7.75 -29.04 -18.17
C VAL A 18 -6.66 -28.05 -18.57
N VAL A 19 -6.18 -28.10 -19.82
CA VAL A 19 -5.18 -27.14 -20.32
C VAL A 19 -5.71 -25.71 -20.32
N ALA A 20 -6.97 -25.51 -20.74
CA ALA A 20 -7.62 -24.21 -20.71
C ALA A 20 -7.78 -23.67 -19.27
N LEU A 21 -8.13 -24.53 -18.31
CA LEU A 21 -8.21 -24.14 -16.89
C LEU A 21 -6.86 -23.74 -16.31
N VAL A 22 -5.79 -24.46 -16.65
CA VAL A 22 -4.42 -24.13 -16.20
C VAL A 22 -3.97 -22.80 -16.83
N PHE A 23 -4.30 -22.56 -18.10
CA PHE A 23 -3.96 -21.31 -18.76
C PHE A 23 -4.74 -20.11 -18.19
N VAL A 24 -6.06 -20.26 -17.97
CA VAL A 24 -6.89 -19.22 -17.35
C VAL A 24 -6.43 -18.92 -15.93
N SER A 25 -6.10 -19.94 -15.13
CA SER A 25 -5.57 -19.73 -13.76
C SER A 25 -4.20 -19.07 -13.77
N ALA A 26 -3.32 -19.40 -14.72
CA ALA A 26 -2.03 -18.72 -14.88
C ALA A 26 -2.18 -17.25 -15.31
N VAL A 27 -3.10 -16.94 -16.23
CA VAL A 27 -3.40 -15.55 -16.64
C VAL A 27 -4.03 -14.75 -15.50
N ARG A 28 -4.97 -15.34 -14.76
CA ARG A 28 -5.55 -14.72 -13.56
C ARG A 28 -4.52 -14.51 -12.46
N TYR A 29 -3.58 -15.43 -12.32
CA TYR A 29 -2.46 -15.31 -11.39
C TYR A 29 -1.51 -14.17 -11.81
N SER A 30 -1.21 -14.02 -13.10
CA SER A 30 -0.40 -12.89 -13.58
C SER A 30 -1.11 -11.54 -13.43
N GLU A 31 -2.40 -11.46 -13.72
CA GLU A 31 -3.20 -10.25 -13.48
C GLU A 31 -3.22 -9.87 -11.99
N ALA A 32 -3.38 -10.85 -11.09
CA ALA A 32 -3.35 -10.63 -9.64
C ALA A 32 -1.96 -10.25 -9.10
N VAL A 33 -0.89 -10.65 -9.79
CA VAL A 33 0.49 -10.23 -9.45
C VAL A 33 0.76 -8.80 -9.92
N GLU A 34 0.18 -8.39 -11.06
CA GLU A 34 0.31 -7.04 -11.60
C GLU A 34 -0.57 -6.02 -10.87
N GLU A 35 -1.76 -6.42 -10.38
CA GLU A 35 -2.60 -5.62 -9.48
C GLU A 35 -1.92 -5.32 -8.13
N LYS A 36 -0.88 -6.10 -7.77
CA LYS A 36 -0.08 -5.92 -6.55
C LYS A 36 1.18 -5.06 -6.76
N ALA A 37 1.37 -4.45 -7.94
CA ALA A 37 2.39 -3.44 -8.17
C ALA A 37 1.95 -2.11 -7.51
N GLU A 38 2.43 -1.94 -6.27
CA GLU A 38 2.15 -0.85 -5.35
C GLU A 38 2.29 0.54 -5.99
N ALA A 39 1.22 1.33 -5.97
CA ALA A 39 1.34 2.79 -5.92
C ALA A 39 2.23 3.16 -4.72
N PRO A 40 3.06 4.23 -4.78
CA PRO A 40 3.89 4.61 -3.65
C PRO A 40 3.00 4.80 -2.43
N PHE A 41 3.11 3.91 -1.44
CA PHE A 41 2.29 3.95 -0.24
C PHE A 41 2.43 5.32 0.43
N SER A 42 1.47 6.21 0.19
CA SER A 42 1.32 7.45 0.94
C SER A 42 0.26 7.18 1.98
N PHE A 43 0.66 7.18 3.25
CA PHE A 43 -0.31 7.19 4.33
C PHE A 43 -0.85 8.60 4.49
N SER A 44 -2.14 8.77 4.25
CA SER A 44 -2.87 10.00 4.51
C SER A 44 -4.21 9.69 5.13
N PHE A 45 -4.61 10.44 6.16
CA PHE A 45 -6.00 10.49 6.58
C PHE A 45 -6.48 11.92 6.59
N SER A 46 -7.77 12.09 6.34
CA SER A 46 -8.45 13.37 6.41
C SER A 46 -9.87 13.13 6.88
N PHE A 47 -10.31 13.95 7.81
CA PHE A 47 -11.72 14.04 8.15
C PHE A 47 -12.08 15.51 8.37
N SER A 48 -13.31 15.83 7.97
CA SER A 48 -13.95 17.09 8.27
C SER A 48 -15.37 16.77 8.68
N PHE A 49 -15.83 17.40 9.74
CA PHE A 49 -17.19 17.23 10.19
C PHE A 49 -18.19 18.19 9.52
N ASP A 50 -17.73 19.07 8.63
CA ASP A 50 -18.56 20.05 7.91
C ASP A 50 -19.22 19.48 6.64
N ARG A 51 -19.12 18.17 6.41
CA ARG A 51 -19.76 17.48 5.29
C ARG A 51 -20.29 16.13 5.78
N SER A 52 -21.51 15.82 5.36
CA SER A 52 -22.38 14.66 5.68
C SER A 52 -21.77 13.25 5.59
N GLU A 53 -20.45 13.10 5.55
CA GLU A 53 -19.77 11.81 5.62
C GLU A 53 -18.53 11.97 6.51
N ALA A 54 -18.72 11.78 7.83
CA ALA A 54 -17.63 11.17 8.58
C ALA A 54 -17.39 9.82 7.88
N SER A 55 -16.30 9.70 7.10
CA SER A 55 -15.99 8.43 6.45
C SER A 55 -16.06 7.33 7.53
N PRO A 56 -16.78 6.21 7.32
CA PRO A 56 -16.83 5.11 8.29
C PRO A 56 -15.43 4.61 8.71
N SER A 57 -14.41 4.91 7.88
CA SER A 57 -13.00 4.69 8.12
C SER A 57 -12.34 5.61 9.16
N PHE A 58 -12.86 6.81 9.43
CA PHE A 58 -12.19 7.73 10.35
C PHE A 58 -12.26 7.25 11.80
N ALA A 59 -13.45 6.89 12.28
CA ALA A 59 -13.65 6.40 13.64
C ALA A 59 -12.87 5.10 13.92
N SER A 60 -12.62 4.29 12.88
CA SER A 60 -11.76 3.10 13.01
C SER A 60 -10.27 3.42 13.00
N GLN A 61 -9.85 4.52 12.38
CA GLN A 61 -8.45 4.97 12.30
C GLN A 61 -7.98 5.77 13.51
N ILE A 62 -8.87 6.27 14.37
CA ILE A 62 -8.50 7.05 15.56
C ILE A 62 -8.83 6.36 16.87
N VAL A 63 -8.19 6.84 17.93
CA VAL A 63 -8.48 6.54 19.32
C VAL A 63 -8.67 7.84 20.08
N LEU A 64 -9.72 7.89 20.90
CA LEU A 64 -10.01 9.00 21.81
C LEU A 64 -9.61 8.60 23.23
N SER A 65 -9.28 9.60 24.04
CA SER A 65 -8.87 9.38 25.42
C SER A 65 -9.17 10.54 26.37
N GLY A 66 -9.14 10.25 27.67
CA GLY A 66 -9.54 11.20 28.70
C GLY A 66 -11.00 11.62 28.51
N ASP A 67 -11.23 12.94 28.59
CA ASP A 67 -12.54 13.56 28.40
C ASP A 67 -12.94 13.75 26.93
N ALA A 68 -12.10 13.28 25.98
CA ALA A 68 -12.35 13.48 24.57
C ALA A 68 -13.58 12.69 24.10
N ALA A 69 -14.51 13.38 23.46
CA ALA A 69 -15.76 12.80 22.97
C ALA A 69 -16.18 13.42 21.63
N ILE A 70 -16.84 12.62 20.80
CA ILE A 70 -17.48 13.11 19.57
C ILE A 70 -18.83 13.72 19.95
N ILE A 71 -19.03 15.00 19.64
CA ILE A 71 -20.24 15.77 19.96
C ILE A 71 -20.58 16.65 18.77
N ASP A 72 -21.83 16.59 18.29
CA ASP A 72 -22.37 17.44 17.23
C ASP A 72 -21.47 17.54 16.00
N SER A 73 -20.90 16.41 15.58
CA SER A 73 -19.92 16.36 14.49
C SER A 73 -18.70 17.25 14.80
N ALA A 74 -18.10 17.05 15.95
CA ALA A 74 -16.80 17.60 16.31
C ALA A 74 -16.19 16.73 17.39
N ILE A 75 -14.89 16.79 17.57
CA ILE A 75 -14.23 16.14 18.72
C ILE A 75 -14.01 17.22 19.77
N ARG A 76 -14.82 17.19 20.82
CA ARG A 76 -14.53 17.97 22.01
C ARG A 76 -13.43 17.25 22.77
N VAL A 77 -12.24 17.81 22.79
CA VAL A 77 -11.04 17.22 23.40
C VAL A 77 -11.09 17.37 24.92
N THR A 78 -11.52 18.53 25.41
CA THR A 78 -11.61 18.83 26.85
C THR A 78 -12.95 19.48 27.21
N ARG A 79 -13.38 19.30 28.46
CA ARG A 79 -14.59 19.92 29.02
C ARG A 79 -14.32 21.36 29.46
N PRO A 80 -15.33 22.24 29.50
CA PRO A 80 -15.23 23.61 30.01
C PRO A 80 -15.03 23.69 31.54
N VAL A 81 -14.08 22.93 32.08
CA VAL A 81 -13.74 22.89 33.51
C VAL A 81 -12.24 23.06 33.69
N ASN A 82 -11.85 23.58 34.85
CA ASN A 82 -10.45 23.60 35.27
C ASN A 82 -10.07 22.15 35.63
N SER A 83 -8.99 21.62 35.05
CA SER A 83 -8.56 20.21 35.19
C SER A 83 -9.32 19.20 34.32
N SER A 84 -9.53 19.53 33.04
CA SER A 84 -9.90 18.55 32.01
C SER A 84 -8.67 18.16 31.19
N TYR A 85 -8.59 16.91 30.78
CA TYR A 85 -7.66 16.48 29.73
C TYR A 85 -8.41 15.64 28.72
N GLY A 86 -7.99 15.70 27.47
CA GLY A 86 -8.28 14.63 26.54
C GLY A 86 -7.30 14.60 25.38
N GLY A 87 -7.41 13.54 24.59
CA GLY A 87 -6.58 13.33 23.42
C GLY A 87 -7.30 12.62 22.30
N ILE A 88 -6.77 12.82 21.11
CA ILE A 88 -7.07 12.05 19.92
C ILE A 88 -5.75 11.64 19.27
N ALA A 89 -5.64 10.38 18.85
CA ALA A 89 -4.47 9.91 18.11
C ALA A 89 -4.86 8.92 17.02
N CYS A 90 -3.95 8.72 16.07
CA CYS A 90 -4.04 7.62 15.11
C CYS A 90 -3.93 6.29 15.86
N ARG A 91 -4.77 5.31 15.51
CA ARG A 91 -4.77 3.98 16.13
C ARG A 91 -3.51 3.20 15.75
N GLU A 92 -3.12 3.27 14.50
CA GLU A 92 -1.94 2.59 13.94
C GLU A 92 -0.76 3.57 13.85
N PRO A 93 0.41 3.25 14.42
CA PRO A 93 1.61 4.04 14.22
C PRO A 93 2.04 4.08 12.75
N ILE A 94 2.41 5.27 12.29
CA ILE A 94 2.69 5.58 10.89
C ILE A 94 4.17 5.39 10.59
N ARG A 95 4.50 4.70 9.50
CA ARG A 95 5.89 4.55 9.04
C ARG A 95 6.24 5.62 8.02
N PHE A 96 7.39 6.27 8.19
CA PHE A 96 7.97 7.15 7.19
C PHE A 96 8.98 6.35 6.36
N VAL A 97 8.99 6.55 5.05
CA VAL A 97 9.81 5.78 4.08
C VAL A 97 10.49 6.75 3.13
N GLY A 98 11.60 6.32 2.53
CA GLY A 98 12.41 7.11 1.61
C GLY A 98 13.40 8.05 2.30
N THR A 99 14.18 8.74 1.49
CA THR A 99 15.20 9.73 1.90
C THR A 99 14.54 11.07 2.22
N ASN A 100 14.91 11.68 3.36
CA ASN A 100 14.37 12.98 3.78
C ASN A 100 12.83 13.00 3.89
N PRO A 101 12.21 12.07 4.62
CA PRO A 101 10.76 12.03 4.76
C PRO A 101 10.23 13.28 5.49
N GLY A 102 9.02 13.70 5.14
CA GLY A 102 8.33 14.85 5.70
C GLY A 102 6.89 14.55 6.08
N PHE A 103 6.19 15.55 6.61
CA PHE A 103 4.75 15.48 6.83
C PHE A 103 4.09 16.84 6.66
N SER A 104 2.77 16.81 6.51
CA SER A 104 1.90 17.97 6.62
C SER A 104 0.71 17.57 7.49
N THR A 105 0.35 18.43 8.44
CA THR A 105 -0.89 18.29 9.19
C THR A 105 -1.66 19.58 9.13
N TYR A 106 -2.97 19.45 9.01
CA TYR A 106 -3.90 20.57 9.00
C TYR A 106 -5.09 20.23 9.86
N PHE A 107 -5.48 21.16 10.74
CA PHE A 107 -6.68 21.00 11.55
C PHE A 107 -7.37 22.33 11.81
N VAL A 108 -8.68 22.24 12.02
CA VAL A 108 -9.52 23.35 12.46
C VAL A 108 -9.89 23.11 13.91
N PHE A 109 -9.61 24.09 14.76
CA PHE A 109 -9.83 23.98 16.20
C PHE A 109 -10.39 25.28 16.78
N SER A 110 -10.91 25.19 18.00
CA SER A 110 -11.23 26.35 18.83
C SER A 110 -10.82 26.06 20.26
N ILE A 111 -10.33 27.09 20.95
CA ILE A 111 -10.09 27.04 22.39
C ILE A 111 -10.90 28.17 23.01
N SER A 112 -11.78 27.84 23.94
CA SER A 112 -12.51 28.84 24.73
C SER A 112 -12.17 28.63 26.19
N GLN A 113 -11.53 29.62 26.82
CA GLN A 113 -11.20 29.52 28.24
C GLN A 113 -11.02 30.87 28.92
N ARG A 114 -11.42 30.91 30.20
CA ARG A 114 -11.20 32.03 31.11
C ARG A 114 -9.91 31.90 31.96
N ASN A 115 -9.45 30.67 32.27
CA ASN A 115 -8.37 30.39 33.23
C ASN A 115 -7.14 29.63 32.66
N GLY A 116 -6.85 29.77 31.37
CA GLY A 116 -5.60 29.25 30.75
C GLY A 116 -5.53 27.74 30.52
N GLY A 117 -4.92 27.33 29.41
CA GLY A 117 -4.98 25.97 28.89
C GLY A 117 -4.13 25.80 27.65
N SER A 118 -4.11 24.58 27.11
CA SER A 118 -3.28 24.28 25.95
C SER A 118 -3.88 23.22 25.03
N LEU A 119 -3.59 23.36 23.74
CA LEU A 119 -3.77 22.32 22.73
C LEU A 119 -2.40 22.00 22.13
N ALA A 120 -2.07 20.73 21.92
CA ALA A 120 -0.78 20.32 21.42
C ALA A 120 -0.93 19.26 20.33
N PHE A 121 -0.40 19.54 19.15
CA PHE A 121 -0.10 18.51 18.16
C PHE A 121 1.22 17.82 18.55
N SER A 122 1.28 16.50 18.47
CA SER A 122 2.46 15.73 18.85
C SER A 122 2.75 14.61 17.86
N LEU A 123 4.04 14.41 17.62
CA LEU A 123 4.59 13.25 16.93
C LEU A 123 5.48 12.49 17.93
N THR A 124 5.11 11.26 18.23
CA THR A 124 5.75 10.46 19.29
C THR A 124 6.22 9.12 18.73
N PRO A 125 7.45 8.67 19.01
CA PRO A 125 7.89 7.33 18.62
C PRO A 125 7.00 6.25 19.27
N SER A 126 6.63 5.22 18.51
CA SER A 126 5.82 4.09 19.00
C SER A 126 6.44 3.33 20.19
N SER A 127 7.76 3.35 20.37
CA SER A 127 8.52 2.72 21.44
C SER A 127 8.36 3.50 22.73
N ALA A 128 8.36 4.83 22.65
CA ALA A 128 7.96 5.70 23.75
C ALA A 128 6.49 5.48 24.14
N SER A 129 5.66 4.93 23.24
CA SER A 129 4.28 4.51 23.51
C SER A 129 4.12 3.18 24.26
N LEU A 130 5.17 2.36 24.41
CA LEU A 130 5.10 1.14 25.21
C LEU A 130 5.12 1.41 26.72
N GLU A 131 5.73 2.51 27.18
CA GLU A 131 5.58 3.00 28.55
C GLU A 131 4.39 3.98 28.71
N SER A 132 3.83 4.48 27.59
CA SER A 132 2.89 5.60 27.54
C SER A 132 1.56 5.30 26.83
N THR A 133 1.25 4.02 26.59
CA THR A 133 -0.10 3.55 26.25
C THR A 133 -1.08 3.87 27.37
N ASP A 134 -0.58 3.99 28.60
CA ASP A 134 -1.33 4.55 29.71
C ASP A 134 -1.38 6.09 29.65
N VAL A 135 -0.37 6.83 29.19
CA VAL A 135 -0.44 8.31 29.05
C VAL A 135 -1.49 8.74 28.02
N LEU A 136 -1.49 8.09 26.85
CA LEU A 136 -2.50 8.31 25.82
C LEU A 136 -3.88 7.95 26.34
N ARG A 137 -4.03 6.94 27.22
CA ARG A 137 -5.32 6.48 27.76
C ARG A 137 -5.74 7.19 29.06
N SER A 138 -4.79 7.76 29.79
CA SER A 138 -4.94 8.24 31.17
C SER A 138 -5.38 9.68 31.21
N GLY A 139 -4.78 10.58 30.44
CA GLY A 139 -4.83 11.92 31.02
C GLY A 139 -3.73 12.89 30.70
N THR A 140 -2.61 12.41 30.18
CA THR A 140 -1.36 13.11 30.42
C THR A 140 -0.75 13.63 29.12
N PRO A 141 -0.13 14.83 29.16
CA PRO A 141 0.60 15.37 28.02
C PRO A 141 1.62 14.36 27.52
N LEU A 142 1.69 14.18 26.19
CA LEU A 142 2.59 13.24 25.51
C LEU A 142 4.07 13.61 25.77
N SER A 143 4.59 13.15 26.90
CA SER A 143 6.00 13.27 27.28
C SER A 143 6.53 11.84 27.33
N PRO A 144 7.35 11.38 26.37
CA PRO A 144 8.28 12.13 25.55
C PRO A 144 7.91 12.15 24.05
N SER A 145 7.20 13.19 23.59
CA SER A 145 7.05 13.43 22.15
C SER A 145 8.40 13.76 21.50
N LEU A 146 8.63 13.30 20.26
CA LEU A 146 9.79 13.73 19.47
C LEU A 146 9.69 15.21 19.13
N ILE A 147 8.50 15.64 18.73
CA ILE A 147 8.17 17.03 18.45
C ILE A 147 6.72 17.31 18.84
N SER A 148 6.49 18.50 19.40
CA SER A 148 5.15 19.00 19.67
C SER A 148 5.01 20.46 19.28
N VAL A 149 3.84 20.84 18.78
CA VAL A 149 3.47 22.24 18.55
C VAL A 149 2.32 22.57 19.48
N LYS A 150 2.55 23.52 20.39
CA LYS A 150 1.63 23.88 21.47
C LYS A 150 1.00 25.24 21.21
N PHE A 151 -0.32 25.30 21.38
CA PHE A 151 -1.15 26.50 21.35
C PHE A 151 -1.59 26.77 22.77
N ILE A 152 -1.03 27.80 23.40
CA ILE A 152 -1.19 28.05 24.83
C ILE A 152 -1.97 29.33 25.02
N THR A 153 -3.08 29.20 25.75
CA THR A 153 -3.93 30.33 26.10
C THR A 153 -3.57 30.85 27.47
N ALA A 154 -3.47 32.17 27.56
CA ALA A 154 -3.28 32.89 28.81
C ALA A 154 -4.48 32.79 29.75
N SER A 155 -4.21 32.95 31.05
CA SER A 155 -5.24 33.07 32.09
C SER A 155 -5.72 34.52 32.17
N ASP A 156 -7.04 34.72 32.01
CA ASP A 156 -7.79 35.97 32.18
C ASP A 156 -7.47 37.15 31.23
N PRO A 157 -8.33 37.44 30.24
CA PRO A 157 -8.21 38.64 29.39
C PRO A 157 -8.62 39.96 30.09
N THR A 158 -9.19 39.91 31.30
CA THR A 158 -9.74 41.08 32.02
C THR A 158 -8.81 41.65 33.08
N SER A 159 -7.79 40.90 33.50
CA SER A 159 -6.68 41.49 34.26
C SER A 159 -5.90 42.38 33.30
N GLY A 160 -5.75 43.67 33.58
CA GLY A 160 -5.05 44.63 32.73
C GLY A 160 -3.58 44.31 32.43
N ASN A 161 -3.09 43.14 32.85
CA ASN A 161 -1.86 42.52 32.44
C ASN A 161 -2.18 41.46 31.37
N ARG A 162 -2.11 41.87 30.10
CA ARG A 162 -2.38 41.08 28.90
C ARG A 162 -1.36 39.94 28.80
N SER A 163 -1.46 38.90 29.63
CA SER A 163 -0.65 37.71 29.43
C SER A 163 -1.06 37.11 28.09
N ALA A 164 -0.07 36.82 27.27
CA ALA A 164 -0.31 36.64 25.86
C ALA A 164 -0.57 35.19 25.51
N ASN A 165 -1.49 34.99 24.57
CA ASN A 165 -1.57 33.71 23.87
C ASN A 165 -0.26 33.51 23.11
N TYR A 166 0.32 32.32 23.17
CA TYR A 166 1.55 32.02 22.43
C TYR A 166 1.49 30.65 21.78
N VAL A 167 2.21 30.51 20.67
CA VAL A 167 2.44 29.24 20.00
C VAL A 167 3.90 28.87 20.19
N ALA A 168 4.18 27.59 20.47
CA ALA A 168 5.53 27.11 20.74
C ALA A 168 5.81 25.77 20.07
N ILE A 169 7.08 25.55 19.72
CA ILE A 169 7.61 24.28 19.23
C ILE A 169 8.49 23.67 20.32
N ASP A 170 8.14 22.47 20.73
CA ASP A 170 8.88 21.66 21.70
C ASP A 170 9.60 20.53 20.95
N VAL A 171 10.85 20.27 21.32
CA VAL A 171 11.69 19.23 20.70
C VAL A 171 12.20 18.28 21.79
N GLY A 172 11.69 17.06 21.79
CA GLY A 172 11.99 16.10 22.86
C GLY A 172 11.67 16.68 24.25
N ALA A 173 12.64 16.60 25.16
CA ALA A 173 12.54 17.14 26.51
C ALA A 173 12.80 18.65 26.63
N LYS A 174 13.01 19.36 25.51
CA LYS A 174 13.27 20.81 25.49
C LYS A 174 11.99 21.55 25.11
N PRO A 175 11.25 22.13 26.09
CA PRO A 175 10.07 22.92 25.79
C PRO A 175 10.44 24.30 25.22
N GLY A 176 9.61 24.81 24.31
CA GLY A 176 9.67 26.19 23.81
C GLY A 176 10.97 26.54 23.08
N VAL A 177 11.52 25.61 22.29
CA VAL A 177 12.75 25.86 21.52
C VAL A 177 12.55 27.02 20.53
N GLU A 178 11.34 27.16 20.01
CA GLU A 178 10.89 28.34 19.27
C GLU A 178 9.50 28.73 19.79
N SER A 179 9.23 30.02 19.96
CA SER A 179 7.91 30.49 20.38
C SER A 179 7.57 31.86 19.80
N SER A 180 6.29 32.11 19.57
CA SER A 180 5.78 33.36 19.02
C SER A 180 4.60 33.81 19.87
N GLU A 181 4.75 34.99 20.42
CA GLU A 181 3.73 35.66 21.19
C GLU A 181 2.72 36.31 20.25
N LEU A 182 1.43 36.10 20.48
CA LEU A 182 0.36 36.63 19.63
C LEU A 182 -0.08 38.05 20.05
N SER A 183 0.63 38.67 21.01
CA SER A 183 0.45 40.06 21.44
C SER A 183 0.69 41.02 20.28
N GLY A 184 -0.39 41.60 19.74
CA GLY A 184 -0.33 42.50 18.59
C GLY A 184 -0.76 41.87 17.27
N SER A 185 -1.04 40.56 17.25
CA SER A 185 -1.75 39.92 16.16
C SER A 185 -3.27 39.97 16.39
N ASP A 186 -4.03 39.85 15.31
CA ASP A 186 -5.49 39.69 15.37
C ASP A 186 -5.92 38.26 15.80
N LEU A 187 -4.95 37.39 16.13
CA LEU A 187 -5.18 36.00 16.53
C LEU A 187 -5.35 35.90 18.05
N VAL A 188 -6.56 35.56 18.49
CA VAL A 188 -6.87 35.34 19.90
C VAL A 188 -7.25 33.88 20.10
N LEU A 189 -6.29 33.06 20.54
CA LEU A 189 -6.49 31.61 20.75
C LEU A 189 -7.63 31.31 21.71
N SER A 190 -7.80 32.10 22.76
CA SER A 190 -8.82 31.93 23.81
C SER A 190 -10.22 32.44 23.45
N SER A 191 -10.42 32.98 22.24
CA SER A 191 -11.67 33.63 21.83
C SER A 191 -12.83 32.67 21.61
N GLY A 192 -12.57 31.35 21.52
CA GLY A 192 -13.56 30.37 21.10
C GLY A 192 -13.87 30.40 19.60
N GLN A 193 -13.27 31.31 18.82
CA GLN A 193 -13.40 31.30 17.36
C GLN A 193 -12.69 30.08 16.77
N LYS A 194 -13.21 29.59 15.64
CA LYS A 194 -12.55 28.54 14.86
C LYS A 194 -11.30 29.14 14.20
N LEU A 195 -10.18 28.42 14.33
CA LEU A 195 -8.89 28.76 13.77
C LEU A 195 -8.39 27.60 12.91
N HIS A 196 -7.71 27.95 11.83
CA HIS A 196 -6.94 27.01 11.03
C HIS A 196 -5.53 26.88 11.58
N SER A 197 -4.97 25.68 11.60
CA SER A 197 -3.54 25.46 11.81
C SER A 197 -2.97 24.56 10.73
N TRP A 198 -1.82 24.96 10.18
CA TRP A 198 -0.98 24.12 9.33
C TRP A 198 0.38 23.94 10.00
N ILE A 199 0.83 22.69 10.09
CA ILE A 199 2.16 22.35 10.55
C ILE A 199 2.81 21.47 9.47
N ASP A 200 3.86 22.00 8.86
CA ASP A 200 4.56 21.37 7.76
C ASP A 200 6.00 21.07 8.16
N TYR A 201 6.40 19.81 8.06
CA TYR A 201 7.80 19.42 8.16
C TYR A 201 8.34 19.04 6.79
N ASN A 202 9.35 19.77 6.34
CA ASN A 202 10.07 19.48 5.12
C ASN A 202 11.38 18.75 5.47
N GLY A 203 11.42 17.45 5.16
CA GLY A 203 12.60 16.61 5.42
C GLY A 203 13.83 16.99 4.59
N ILE A 204 13.65 17.63 3.42
CA ILE A 204 14.76 18.07 2.56
C ILE A 204 15.44 19.28 3.18
N THR A 205 14.66 20.31 3.52
CA THR A 205 15.18 21.53 4.13
C THR A 205 15.41 21.39 5.64
N LYS A 206 14.95 20.29 6.25
CA LYS A 206 15.00 20.00 7.69
C LYS A 206 14.42 21.15 8.51
N LYS A 207 13.21 21.59 8.15
CA LYS A 207 12.51 22.69 8.81
C LYS A 207 11.07 22.32 9.11
N ILE A 208 10.62 22.70 10.29
CA ILE A 208 9.21 22.73 10.64
C ILE A 208 8.68 24.16 10.55
N GLU A 209 7.50 24.30 9.96
CA GLU A 209 6.81 25.57 9.76
C GLU A 209 5.41 25.49 10.36
N VAL A 210 5.00 26.53 11.08
CA VAL A 210 3.67 26.64 11.66
C VAL A 210 2.98 27.89 11.12
N ARG A 211 1.75 27.74 10.67
CA ARG A 211 0.86 28.83 10.25
C ARG A 211 -0.47 28.70 10.98
N VAL A 212 -1.06 29.84 11.32
CA VAL A 212 -2.35 29.92 12.01
C VAL A 212 -3.15 31.07 11.39
N SER A 213 -4.44 30.86 11.14
CA SER A 213 -5.35 31.92 10.68
C SER A 213 -6.75 31.76 11.28
N LYS A 214 -7.57 32.79 11.15
CA LYS A 214 -9.01 32.68 11.47
C LYS A 214 -9.71 31.85 10.39
N LEU A 215 -10.86 31.29 10.73
CA LEU A 215 -11.63 30.42 9.83
C LEU A 215 -11.91 31.03 8.44
N ASN A 216 -12.22 32.34 8.40
CA ASN A 216 -12.60 33.03 7.17
C ASN A 216 -11.39 33.59 6.39
N ASP A 217 -10.18 33.45 6.94
CA ASP A 217 -8.96 33.95 6.33
C ASP A 217 -8.26 32.81 5.56
N PRO A 218 -7.64 33.11 4.40
CA PRO A 218 -6.85 32.12 3.67
C PRO A 218 -5.61 31.70 4.47
N ARG A 219 -4.97 30.61 4.04
CA ARG A 219 -3.66 30.20 4.56
C ARG A 219 -2.66 31.36 4.43
N PRO A 220 -2.07 31.86 5.52
CA PRO A 220 -1.13 32.99 5.47
C PRO A 220 0.12 32.65 4.65
N ALA A 221 0.62 33.64 3.91
CA ALA A 221 1.92 33.55 3.26
C ALA A 221 3.04 33.54 4.32
N ASP A 222 2.92 34.43 5.30
CA ASP A 222 3.87 34.57 6.39
C ASP A 222 3.78 33.42 7.40
N LEU A 223 4.93 33.05 7.93
CA LEU A 223 5.09 32.00 8.92
C LEU A 223 4.83 32.58 10.31
N LEU A 224 4.02 31.89 11.11
CA LEU A 224 3.92 32.21 12.53
C LEU A 224 5.19 31.74 13.26
N LEU A 225 5.65 30.54 12.93
CA LEU A 225 6.90 29.96 13.44
C LEU A 225 7.62 29.18 12.34
N SER A 226 8.95 29.19 12.43
CA SER A 226 9.82 28.35 11.62
C SER A 226 11.01 27.93 12.46
N HIS A 227 11.30 26.63 12.52
CA HIS A 227 12.45 26.13 13.28
C HIS A 227 13.24 25.09 12.47
N PRO A 228 14.58 25.23 12.34
CA PRO A 228 15.42 24.22 11.72
C PRO A 228 15.59 23.02 12.64
N ILE A 229 15.18 21.84 12.18
CA ILE A 229 15.28 20.58 12.91
C ILE A 229 15.43 19.37 11.98
N ASP A 230 16.41 18.52 12.29
CA ASP A 230 16.61 17.26 11.59
C ASP A 230 15.87 16.10 12.30
N LEU A 231 14.70 15.74 11.79
CA LEU A 231 13.90 14.61 12.27
C LEU A 231 14.19 13.33 11.47
N SER A 232 15.01 13.39 10.42
CA SER A 232 15.14 12.31 9.42
C SER A 232 15.51 10.98 10.06
N ASN A 233 16.48 10.99 10.99
CA ASN A 233 16.94 9.79 11.66
C ASN A 233 15.88 9.19 12.60
N ALA A 234 15.05 10.03 13.23
CA ALA A 234 13.96 9.55 14.07
C ALA A 234 12.84 8.96 13.20
N LEU A 235 12.40 9.69 12.17
CA LEU A 235 11.35 9.27 11.24
C LEU A 235 11.71 7.96 10.51
N TRP A 236 12.98 7.76 10.16
CA TRP A 236 13.43 6.55 9.46
C TRP A 236 13.46 5.31 10.35
N ARG A 237 13.89 5.45 11.61
CA ARG A 237 14.13 4.29 12.49
C ARG A 237 12.86 3.70 13.08
N GLU A 238 11.82 4.51 13.24
CA GLU A 238 10.67 4.10 14.01
C GLU A 238 9.33 4.53 13.43
N LYS A 239 8.28 3.77 13.73
CA LYS A 239 6.91 4.21 13.46
C LYS A 239 6.56 5.33 14.44
N MET A 240 5.78 6.30 13.98
CA MET A 240 5.37 7.44 14.79
C MET A 240 3.86 7.39 15.05
N LEU A 241 3.51 7.59 16.31
CA LEU A 241 2.16 7.92 16.72
C LEU A 241 1.93 9.42 16.53
N VAL A 242 0.83 9.76 15.86
CA VAL A 242 0.41 11.15 15.65
C VAL A 242 -0.85 11.41 16.44
N GLY A 243 -0.88 12.50 17.21
CA GLY A 243 -2.06 12.88 17.96
C GLY A 243 -2.15 14.36 18.28
N ILE A 244 -3.33 14.76 18.76
CA ILE A 244 -3.61 16.07 19.32
C ILE A 244 -4.13 15.86 20.74
N SER A 245 -3.59 16.59 21.70
CA SER A 245 -4.00 16.54 23.11
C SER A 245 -4.33 17.94 23.62
N SER A 246 -5.16 18.04 24.64
CA SER A 246 -5.48 19.32 25.26
C SER A 246 -5.55 19.18 26.78
N THR A 247 -5.20 20.28 27.46
CA THR A 247 -5.27 20.41 28.91
C THR A 247 -6.02 21.67 29.30
N SER A 248 -7.05 21.51 30.11
CA SER A 248 -7.93 22.54 30.63
C SER A 248 -8.65 23.37 29.56
N GLY A 249 -9.79 23.94 29.95
CA GLY A 249 -10.60 24.74 29.03
C GLY A 249 -11.37 23.90 28.03
N ASN A 250 -12.20 24.57 27.23
CA ASN A 250 -13.01 23.91 26.22
C ASN A 250 -12.31 23.98 24.88
N SER A 251 -11.71 22.85 24.48
CA SER A 251 -11.00 22.69 23.22
C SER A 251 -11.78 21.73 22.32
N THR A 252 -11.99 22.15 21.07
CA THR A 252 -12.74 21.36 20.08
C THR A 252 -11.97 21.30 18.76
N ILE A 253 -11.98 20.14 18.11
CA ILE A 253 -11.42 19.89 16.78
C ILE A 253 -12.57 19.62 15.82
N TYR A 254 -12.66 20.40 14.75
CA TYR A 254 -13.74 20.34 13.75
C TYR A 254 -13.33 19.60 12.47
N SER A 255 -12.04 19.56 12.19
CA SER A 255 -11.47 18.78 11.10
C SER A 255 -10.00 18.54 11.39
N TRP A 256 -9.49 17.40 10.98
CA TRP A 256 -8.05 17.14 11.04
C TRP A 256 -7.64 16.20 9.91
N SER A 257 -6.48 16.53 9.33
CA SER A 257 -5.87 15.79 8.25
C SER A 257 -4.38 15.71 8.49
N PHE A 258 -3.81 14.57 8.15
CA PHE A 258 -2.39 14.30 8.25
C PHE A 258 -1.95 13.57 6.99
N HIS A 259 -0.84 14.03 6.41
CA HIS A 259 -0.29 13.50 5.19
C HIS A 259 1.21 13.24 5.36
N VAL A 260 1.62 12.00 5.11
CA VAL A 260 3.04 11.63 5.08
C VAL A 260 3.62 11.96 3.71
N LYS A 261 4.70 12.73 3.69
CA LYS A 261 5.51 12.97 2.50
C LYS A 261 6.67 11.98 2.52
N HIS A 262 6.50 10.84 1.85
CA HIS A 262 7.60 9.89 1.72
C HIS A 262 8.73 10.50 0.93
N GLY A 263 9.94 10.17 1.34
CA GLY A 263 11.16 10.57 0.66
C GLY A 263 11.34 9.86 -0.68
N ALA A 264 12.29 10.32 -1.50
CA ALA A 264 12.70 9.57 -2.67
C ALA A 264 13.17 8.17 -2.24
N PRO A 265 12.86 7.09 -2.98
CA PRO A 265 13.35 5.76 -2.67
C PRO A 265 14.86 5.83 -2.41
N HIS A 266 15.34 5.13 -1.38
CA HIS A 266 16.77 4.95 -1.24
C HIS A 266 17.23 4.24 -2.51
N SER A 267 17.96 4.94 -3.37
CA SER A 267 18.62 4.32 -4.51
C SER A 267 19.68 3.39 -3.93
N MET A 268 19.28 2.14 -3.65
CA MET A 268 20.19 1.05 -3.31
C MET A 268 20.90 0.52 -4.56
N HIS A 269 20.82 1.24 -5.67
CA HIS A 269 21.69 1.01 -6.79
C HIS A 269 23.05 1.59 -6.43
N SER A 270 23.92 0.73 -5.88
CA SER A 270 25.23 0.68 -6.52
C SER A 270 24.92 0.49 -8.00
N ASP A 271 25.09 1.54 -8.80
CA ASP A 271 25.37 1.30 -10.21
C ASP A 271 26.49 0.25 -10.18
N PRO A 272 26.28 -0.96 -10.74
CA PRO A 272 27.37 -1.91 -10.81
C PRO A 272 28.49 -1.16 -11.52
N LEU A 273 29.62 -0.97 -10.84
CA LEU A 273 30.83 -0.44 -11.46
C LEU A 273 31.00 -1.23 -12.75
N ASP A 274 30.82 -0.56 -13.88
CA ASP A 274 30.89 -1.21 -15.18
C ASP A 274 32.29 -1.81 -15.31
N PRO A 275 32.44 -3.14 -15.21
CA PRO A 275 33.75 -3.77 -15.30
C PRO A 275 34.33 -3.55 -16.70
N HIS A 276 33.51 -3.21 -17.70
CA HIS A 276 33.95 -2.94 -19.06
C HIS A 276 34.76 -1.64 -19.20
N SER A 277 34.63 -0.70 -18.27
CA SER A 277 35.48 0.50 -18.23
C SER A 277 36.94 0.20 -17.86
N LEU A 278 37.18 -0.90 -17.13
CA LEU A 278 38.52 -1.39 -16.76
C LEU A 278 39.00 -2.52 -17.68
N LEU A 279 38.08 -3.25 -18.32
CA LEU A 279 38.39 -4.35 -19.23
C LEU A 279 38.63 -3.92 -20.69
N ALA A 280 38.42 -2.65 -21.05
CA ALA A 280 38.80 -2.11 -22.36
C ALA A 280 40.32 -2.13 -22.62
N GLN A 281 41.16 -2.38 -21.60
CA GLN A 281 42.62 -2.46 -21.73
C GLN A 281 43.21 -3.87 -21.84
N SER A 282 42.41 -4.96 -21.77
CA SER A 282 43.00 -6.31 -21.85
C SER A 282 42.32 -7.20 -22.88
N ALA A 283 43.11 -7.56 -23.89
CA ALA A 283 42.74 -8.32 -25.07
C ALA A 283 42.19 -9.73 -24.75
N LYS A 284 41.22 -10.16 -25.58
CA LYS A 284 40.50 -11.45 -25.52
C LYS A 284 41.33 -12.62 -26.10
N PRO A 285 41.19 -13.86 -25.59
CA PRO A 285 40.59 -14.96 -26.39
C PRO A 285 39.53 -15.82 -25.63
N PRO A 286 38.80 -16.77 -26.30
CA PRO A 286 37.41 -17.20 -25.99
C PRO A 286 37.29 -18.63 -25.38
N PRO A 287 36.11 -19.30 -25.36
CA PRO A 287 35.00 -19.14 -24.41
C PRO A 287 34.63 -20.46 -23.68
N ILE A 288 34.24 -20.43 -22.39
CA ILE A 288 33.42 -21.50 -21.79
C ILE A 288 32.38 -20.86 -20.84
N HIS A 289 31.11 -21.08 -21.17
CA HIS A 289 29.92 -20.65 -20.43
C HIS A 289 29.84 -21.28 -19.03
N PRO A 290 29.19 -20.59 -18.08
CA PRO A 290 27.99 -21.19 -17.52
C PRO A 290 26.81 -20.21 -17.51
N ARG A 291 25.72 -20.61 -18.20
CA ARG A 291 24.41 -19.94 -18.14
C ARG A 291 23.76 -20.24 -16.78
N ARG A 292 23.31 -19.21 -16.07
CA ARG A 292 22.36 -19.34 -14.96
C ARG A 292 20.96 -19.62 -15.54
N PRO A 293 20.21 -20.60 -15.04
CA PRO A 293 19.06 -21.15 -15.76
C PRO A 293 17.85 -20.23 -15.70
N HIS A 294 17.37 -19.83 -16.87
CA HIS A 294 16.01 -19.34 -17.07
C HIS A 294 15.06 -20.56 -16.98
N SER A 295 14.76 -20.97 -15.74
CA SER A 295 14.03 -22.20 -15.43
C SER A 295 12.63 -22.24 -16.05
N TRP A 296 11.96 -21.09 -16.21
CA TRP A 296 10.63 -21.04 -16.80
C TRP A 296 10.59 -21.47 -18.28
N GLY A 297 11.52 -20.97 -19.09
CA GLY A 297 11.58 -21.34 -20.50
C GLY A 297 11.89 -22.82 -20.72
N VAL A 298 12.67 -23.43 -19.82
CA VAL A 298 12.98 -24.87 -19.86
C VAL A 298 11.75 -25.70 -19.49
N PHE A 299 11.01 -25.30 -18.46
CA PHE A 299 9.73 -25.95 -18.12
C PHE A 299 8.72 -25.85 -19.26
N ALA A 300 8.55 -24.66 -19.86
CA ALA A 300 7.65 -24.46 -21.00
C ALA A 300 8.04 -25.30 -22.22
N ALA A 301 9.33 -25.33 -22.58
CA ALA A 301 9.82 -26.13 -23.70
C ALA A 301 9.66 -27.64 -23.48
N MET A 302 9.86 -28.11 -22.25
CA MET A 302 9.74 -29.53 -21.91
C MET A 302 8.29 -30.01 -21.96
N VAL A 303 7.35 -29.18 -21.50
CA VAL A 303 5.90 -29.45 -21.64
C VAL A 303 5.51 -29.48 -23.12
N PHE A 304 6.01 -28.55 -23.93
CA PHE A 304 5.73 -28.48 -25.36
C PHE A 304 6.28 -29.69 -26.12
N ALA A 305 7.50 -30.12 -25.79
CA ALA A 305 8.13 -31.31 -26.38
C ALA A 305 7.39 -32.60 -26.02
N ALA A 306 6.95 -32.74 -24.75
CA ALA A 306 6.15 -33.88 -24.32
C ALA A 306 4.80 -33.95 -25.04
N ALA A 307 4.14 -32.80 -25.24
CA ALA A 307 2.89 -32.72 -25.99
C ALA A 307 3.07 -33.11 -27.46
N LEU A 308 4.12 -32.62 -28.13
CA LEU A 308 4.45 -33.00 -29.51
C LEU A 308 4.81 -34.49 -29.62
N GLY A 309 5.57 -35.03 -28.66
CA GLY A 309 5.92 -36.44 -28.62
C GLY A 309 4.70 -37.35 -28.47
N ALA A 310 3.78 -37.02 -27.57
CA ALA A 310 2.53 -37.74 -27.40
C ALA A 310 1.66 -37.68 -28.67
N LEU A 311 1.61 -36.52 -29.33
CA LEU A 311 0.84 -36.31 -30.56
C LEU A 311 1.43 -37.11 -31.74
N LEU A 312 2.74 -37.20 -31.86
CA LEU A 312 3.41 -38.02 -32.88
C LEU A 312 3.27 -39.53 -32.60
N MET A 313 3.37 -39.96 -31.34
CA MET A 313 3.15 -41.36 -30.96
C MET A 313 1.69 -41.77 -31.22
N TRP A 314 0.74 -40.88 -30.92
CA TRP A 314 -0.66 -41.05 -31.27
C TRP A 314 -0.86 -41.14 -32.79
N TYR A 315 -0.26 -40.23 -33.55
CA TYR A 315 -0.33 -40.25 -35.01
C TYR A 315 0.24 -41.57 -35.58
N ALA A 316 1.37 -42.05 -35.05
CA ALA A 316 1.98 -43.31 -35.47
C ALA A 316 1.11 -44.54 -35.13
N THR A 317 0.43 -44.55 -33.99
CA THR A 317 -0.45 -45.67 -33.60
C THR A 317 -1.77 -45.68 -34.35
N VAL A 318 -2.31 -44.51 -34.71
CA VAL A 318 -3.49 -44.38 -35.59
C VAL A 318 -3.12 -44.75 -37.03
N SER A 319 -1.97 -44.30 -37.51
CA SER A 319 -1.47 -44.59 -38.88
C SER A 319 -1.08 -46.06 -39.09
N ARG A 320 -0.83 -46.80 -37.99
CA ARG A 320 -0.47 -48.22 -38.02
C ARG A 320 -1.65 -49.18 -37.80
N ARG A 321 -2.90 -48.72 -37.80
CA ARG A 321 -4.04 -49.65 -37.84
C ARG A 321 -4.24 -50.12 -39.29
N PRO A 322 -3.86 -51.37 -39.67
CA PRO A 322 -4.12 -51.88 -41.00
C PRO A 322 -5.63 -51.91 -41.24
N VAL A 323 -6.05 -51.44 -42.41
CA VAL A 323 -7.40 -51.68 -42.92
C VAL A 323 -7.57 -53.19 -43.06
N GLY A 324 -8.31 -53.81 -42.14
CA GLY A 324 -8.63 -55.24 -42.20
C GLY A 324 -9.54 -55.54 -43.40
N PRO A 325 -9.46 -56.73 -44.00
CA PRO A 325 -10.17 -57.07 -45.23
C PRO A 325 -11.69 -57.12 -45.00
N MET A 326 -12.46 -56.65 -45.99
CA MET A 326 -13.91 -56.84 -46.06
C MET A 326 -14.23 -58.34 -46.13
N GLU A 327 -14.95 -58.84 -45.13
CA GLU A 327 -15.42 -60.21 -45.03
C GLU A 327 -16.76 -60.32 -45.79
N TYR A 328 -16.73 -60.85 -47.03
CA TYR A 328 -17.94 -61.18 -47.79
C TYR A 328 -18.39 -62.59 -47.43
N GLN A 329 -19.55 -62.69 -46.81
CA GLN A 329 -20.21 -63.95 -46.48
C GLN A 329 -20.98 -64.44 -47.72
N MET A 330 -20.50 -65.47 -48.41
CA MET A 330 -21.20 -66.13 -49.52
C MET A 330 -21.55 -67.57 -49.11
N ASN A 331 -22.84 -67.84 -48.92
CA ASN A 331 -23.36 -69.19 -48.67
C ASN A 331 -23.33 -70.02 -49.98
N PRO A 332 -23.08 -71.33 -49.91
CA PRO A 332 -22.79 -72.16 -51.08
C PRO A 332 -24.06 -72.56 -51.84
N ILE A 333 -24.02 -72.46 -53.17
CA ILE A 333 -24.97 -73.14 -54.07
C ILE A 333 -24.25 -74.38 -54.61
N GLU A 334 -24.82 -75.53 -54.26
CA GLU A 334 -24.36 -76.88 -54.61
C GLU A 334 -25.06 -77.31 -55.91
N ILE A 335 -24.33 -77.41 -57.02
CA ILE A 335 -24.82 -78.11 -58.23
C ILE A 335 -23.64 -78.86 -58.85
N GLY A 336 -23.71 -80.19 -58.78
CA GLY A 336 -22.76 -81.09 -59.41
C GLY A 336 -23.11 -81.36 -60.88
N TYR A 337 -22.07 -81.66 -61.67
CA TYR A 337 -22.24 -82.42 -62.91
C TYR A 337 -21.10 -83.42 -63.08
N GLU A 338 -21.52 -84.60 -63.51
CA GLU A 338 -20.77 -85.81 -63.75
C GLU A 338 -19.95 -85.74 -65.05
N ARG A 339 -18.84 -86.48 -65.04
CA ARG A 339 -17.76 -86.50 -66.02
C ARG A 339 -18.21 -87.12 -67.36
N ILE A 340 -17.80 -86.53 -68.49
CA ILE A 340 -17.65 -87.28 -69.76
C ILE A 340 -16.28 -86.99 -70.39
N VAL A 341 -15.72 -88.07 -70.93
CA VAL A 341 -14.38 -88.34 -71.46
C VAL A 341 -14.03 -87.48 -72.67
N LEU A 342 -12.78 -87.02 -72.74
CA LEU A 342 -12.15 -86.48 -73.95
C LEU A 342 -11.25 -87.56 -74.56
N LEU A 343 -11.48 -87.86 -75.84
CA LEU A 343 -10.55 -88.56 -76.69
C LEU A 343 -9.70 -87.53 -77.44
N ASP A 344 -8.40 -87.73 -77.28
CA ASP A 344 -7.25 -87.24 -78.01
C ASP A 344 -7.53 -86.93 -79.50
N ASP A 345 -6.93 -85.87 -80.06
CA ASP A 345 -5.52 -85.92 -80.43
C ASP A 345 -5.13 -84.67 -81.27
N LYS A 346 -3.82 -84.39 -81.23
CA LYS A 346 -2.98 -83.98 -82.37
C LYS A 346 -2.77 -82.47 -82.66
N VAL A 347 -1.50 -82.06 -82.39
CA VAL A 347 -0.51 -81.54 -83.38
C VAL A 347 -0.74 -80.11 -83.90
N ILE A 348 0.24 -79.20 -84.07
CA ILE A 348 1.70 -79.12 -83.89
C ILE A 348 2.07 -77.71 -84.45
N ARG A 349 3.13 -77.07 -83.90
CA ARG A 349 4.02 -76.08 -84.57
C ARG A 349 3.38 -74.78 -85.11
N GLU A 350 4.07 -73.70 -85.44
CA GLU A 350 5.44 -73.13 -85.47
C GLU A 350 5.16 -71.61 -85.72
N CYS A 351 6.03 -70.62 -85.56
CA CYS A 351 7.47 -70.50 -85.73
C CYS A 351 7.90 -69.19 -85.05
#